data_AF-A0A9W9CK18-F1
#
_entry.id   AF-A0A9W9CK18-F1
#
_cell.length_a   1.000
_cell.length_b   1.000
_cell.length_c   1.000
_cell.angle_alpha   90.00
_cell.angle_beta   90.00
_cell.angle_gamma   90.00
#
_symmetry.space_group_name_H-M   'P 1'
#
loop_
_entity.id
_entity.type
_entity.pdbx_description
1 polymer ?
#
loop_
_entity_poly.entity_id
_entity_poly.type
_entity_poly.pdbx_seq_one_letter_code
_entity_poly.pdbx_strand_id
1 'polypeptide(L)'
;MNSTVKNTEVLGNWLQAKEMATRTERKIDYPPQSPMLLSLHADTVTGAEDPSKNGVYKLDDFLSAHQAERDAQIRARKDANAAKLSMLNSKNPTLNRNVAPLKPVAVGARSSKNTILLHEKYQALGIPQPHFTYNGGSDSGWTVKVSFPGLDLEELQDLSEERKFNSKQEAKEAVSEKALAILEQLEKEGKVTKGRKQKPIGGEPTAQHEKKEKEPGENYIGQLLEFQRATSSPQPTYTDYQSGKHFTCLLTIEGHAKPFGSLDTLHSSKKEARQDAARQAVESFKSQGLWPEDFTSVGGIKKKKKKPQSPQPAAALREMNSTNSMSSSFSLTQTPTPPPTTSSTTISAAPDTPTSYAHRVALLATKLSLSTPEYRFTPHPHDKDFHTVSCFFRNGGPHHEGPIGEARNVFGRKKAKEECARLTLEYLQGVLEWRLREGERVMAGVSGGCRCWAGGWGGLLMEREGERWGLGRGEWVMDGREGMIVMEIRIWRLRMRWRWC
;
A
#
# COMPACT_ATOMS: atom_id res chain seq x y z
N MET A 1 30.47 -47.40 -5.30
CA MET A 1 30.88 -46.37 -6.28
C MET A 1 30.10 -46.50 -7.60
N ASN A 2 28.76 -46.43 -7.61
CA ASN A 2 27.95 -46.50 -8.84
C ASN A 2 26.57 -45.83 -8.67
N SER A 3 26.52 -44.57 -8.21
CA SER A 3 25.24 -43.84 -8.05
C SER A 3 25.26 -42.38 -8.53
N THR A 4 26.34 -41.91 -9.17
CA THR A 4 26.52 -40.47 -9.44
C THR A 4 26.28 -40.07 -10.90
N VAL A 5 25.93 -41.01 -11.79
CA VAL A 5 25.87 -40.73 -13.25
C VAL A 5 24.46 -40.40 -13.78
N LYS A 6 23.39 -40.61 -13.00
CA LYS A 6 22.00 -40.44 -13.50
C LYS A 6 21.41 -39.03 -13.38
N ASN A 7 22.14 -38.07 -12.80
CA ASN A 7 21.56 -36.75 -12.48
C ASN A 7 21.86 -35.64 -13.53
N THR A 8 22.68 -35.93 -14.54
CA THR A 8 23.05 -34.94 -15.57
C THR A 8 22.13 -34.95 -16.80
N GLU A 9 21.41 -36.05 -17.06
CA GLU A 9 20.49 -36.13 -18.21
C GLU A 9 19.17 -35.39 -18.01
N VAL A 10 18.74 -35.19 -16.75
CA VAL A 10 17.46 -34.52 -16.45
C VAL A 10 17.55 -32.99 -16.62
N LEU A 11 18.74 -32.41 -16.46
CA LEU A 11 18.97 -30.97 -16.63
C LEU A 11 19.02 -30.54 -18.11
N GLY A 12 19.45 -31.43 -19.02
CA GLY A 12 19.50 -31.14 -20.46
C GLY A 12 18.12 -30.96 -21.08
N ASN A 13 17.15 -31.79 -20.69
CA ASN A 13 15.79 -31.75 -21.24
C ASN A 13 14.97 -30.52 -20.79
N TRP A 14 15.33 -29.90 -19.67
CA TRP A 14 14.62 -28.72 -19.16
C TRP A 14 15.02 -27.42 -19.88
N LEU A 15 16.26 -27.31 -20.39
CA LEU A 15 16.70 -26.15 -21.16
C LEU A 15 16.07 -26.11 -22.55
N GLN A 16 15.91 -27.27 -23.20
CA GLN A 16 15.37 -27.35 -24.56
C GLN A 16 13.85 -27.08 -24.62
N ALA A 17 13.11 -27.36 -23.55
CA ALA A 17 11.69 -27.03 -23.42
C ALA A 17 11.44 -25.51 -23.24
N LYS A 18 12.42 -24.77 -22.69
CA LYS A 18 12.29 -23.32 -22.45
C LYS A 18 12.52 -22.49 -23.72
N GLU A 19 13.27 -23.04 -24.68
CA GLU A 19 13.60 -22.37 -25.94
C GLU A 19 12.47 -22.46 -26.98
N MET A 20 11.68 -23.54 -26.96
CA MET A 20 10.52 -23.73 -27.85
C MET A 20 9.29 -22.86 -27.51
N ALA A 21 9.21 -22.30 -26.29
CA ALA A 21 8.04 -21.55 -25.82
C ALA A 21 8.02 -20.05 -26.23
N THR A 22 9.05 -19.54 -26.91
CA THR A 22 9.14 -18.10 -27.27
C THR A 22 8.84 -17.79 -28.75
N ARG A 23 8.52 -18.79 -29.57
CA ARG A 23 8.24 -18.61 -31.00
C ARG A 23 6.76 -18.82 -31.30
N THR A 24 5.90 -17.96 -30.79
CA THR A 24 4.51 -17.83 -31.26
C THR A 24 4.29 -16.40 -31.74
N GLU A 25 4.74 -16.14 -32.97
CA GLU A 25 4.41 -14.92 -33.71
C GLU A 25 2.89 -14.86 -33.94
N ARG A 26 2.19 -13.95 -33.27
CA ARG A 26 0.84 -13.56 -33.66
C ARG A 26 0.97 -12.54 -34.80
N LYS A 27 0.75 -13.00 -36.05
CA LYS A 27 0.39 -12.12 -37.16
C LYS A 27 -0.91 -11.40 -36.81
N ILE A 28 -0.82 -10.09 -36.60
CA ILE A 28 -1.99 -9.21 -36.51
C ILE A 28 -2.17 -8.64 -37.91
N ASP A 29 -3.13 -9.18 -38.65
CA ASP A 29 -3.60 -8.60 -39.91
C ASP A 29 -4.36 -7.31 -39.59
N TYR A 30 -3.79 -6.18 -40.00
CA TYR A 30 -4.49 -4.89 -39.98
C TYR A 30 -5.35 -4.77 -41.24
N PRO A 31 -6.64 -4.40 -41.13
CA PRO A 31 -7.47 -4.15 -42.29
C PRO A 31 -6.97 -2.90 -43.06
N PRO A 32 -7.13 -2.87 -44.40
CA PRO A 32 -6.62 -1.81 -45.25
C PRO A 32 -7.27 -0.46 -44.94
N GLN A 33 -6.44 0.59 -44.92
CA GLN A 33 -6.83 1.97 -44.68
C GLN A 33 -7.88 2.44 -45.71
N SER A 34 -8.96 3.01 -45.20
CA SER A 34 -9.97 3.70 -46.02
C SER A 34 -9.37 4.97 -46.65
N PRO A 35 -9.69 5.26 -47.92
CA PRO A 35 -9.13 6.41 -48.62
C PRO A 35 -9.63 7.73 -48.03
N MET A 36 -8.71 8.69 -47.89
CA MET A 36 -9.00 10.07 -47.50
C MET A 36 -9.95 10.71 -48.51
N LEU A 37 -11.11 11.17 -48.04
CA LEU A 37 -11.98 12.05 -48.81
C LEU A 37 -11.49 13.50 -48.67
N LEU A 38 -10.99 14.01 -49.80
CA LEU A 38 -10.78 15.43 -50.05
C LEU A 38 -12.13 16.16 -50.05
N SER A 39 -12.31 17.08 -49.10
CA SER A 39 -13.44 18.01 -49.09
C SER A 39 -13.03 19.28 -49.84
N LEU A 40 -13.55 19.42 -51.07
CA LEU A 40 -13.56 20.66 -51.84
C LEU A 40 -14.82 21.44 -51.44
N HIS A 41 -14.63 22.66 -50.94
CA HIS A 41 -15.69 23.66 -50.83
C HIS A 41 -15.66 24.56 -52.07
N ALA A 42 -16.77 24.63 -52.79
CA ALA A 42 -17.16 25.79 -53.59
C ALA A 42 -18.70 25.87 -53.72
N ASP A 43 -19.21 27.02 -53.30
CA ASP A 43 -20.25 27.85 -53.94
C ASP A 43 -21.71 27.38 -54.11
N THR A 44 -22.56 28.09 -53.34
CA THR A 44 -23.79 28.81 -53.75
C THR A 44 -24.68 28.22 -54.85
N VAL A 45 -25.88 27.73 -54.47
CA VAL A 45 -27.12 27.91 -55.23
C VAL A 45 -28.32 28.01 -54.28
N THR A 46 -29.06 29.10 -54.43
CA THR A 46 -30.41 29.35 -53.90
C THR A 46 -31.45 28.50 -54.62
N GLY A 47 -32.22 27.70 -53.88
CA GLY A 47 -33.40 26.99 -54.41
C GLY A 47 -34.11 26.22 -53.31
N ALA A 48 -35.32 26.66 -52.95
CA ALA A 48 -36.16 26.02 -51.97
C ALA A 48 -36.71 24.70 -52.54
N GLU A 49 -36.09 23.59 -52.17
CA GLU A 49 -36.67 22.25 -52.35
C GLU A 49 -36.68 21.46 -51.03
N ASP A 50 -37.70 20.62 -50.95
CA ASP A 50 -38.16 19.82 -49.82
C ASP A 50 -37.03 18.99 -49.14
N PRO A 51 -36.72 19.20 -47.85
CA PRO A 51 -35.60 18.57 -47.16
C PRO A 51 -35.76 17.06 -46.90
N SER A 52 -36.85 16.43 -47.37
CA SER A 52 -37.13 15.01 -47.20
C SER A 52 -36.22 14.05 -48.00
N LYS A 53 -35.43 14.53 -48.97
CA LYS A 53 -34.68 13.65 -49.90
C LYS A 53 -33.20 13.45 -49.60
N ASN A 54 -32.61 14.14 -48.61
CA ASN A 54 -31.17 14.10 -48.36
C ASN A 54 -30.68 13.00 -47.40
N GLY A 55 -31.50 12.00 -47.06
CA GLY A 55 -31.05 10.87 -46.22
C GLY A 55 -30.59 11.25 -44.81
N VAL A 56 -30.79 12.51 -44.40
CA VAL A 56 -30.54 12.98 -43.05
C VAL A 56 -31.78 12.64 -42.23
N TYR A 57 -31.80 11.42 -41.70
CA TYR A 57 -32.79 11.03 -40.71
C TYR A 57 -32.73 12.02 -39.55
N LYS A 58 -33.85 12.70 -39.28
CA LYS A 58 -33.97 13.53 -38.08
C LYS A 58 -33.76 12.62 -36.88
N LEU A 59 -32.96 13.10 -35.92
CA LEU A 59 -32.60 12.33 -34.73
C LEU A 59 -33.85 11.81 -33.99
N ASP A 60 -34.95 12.57 -34.02
CA ASP A 60 -36.23 12.19 -33.43
C ASP A 60 -36.90 10.99 -34.12
N ASP A 61 -36.76 10.84 -35.44
CA ASP A 61 -37.28 9.65 -36.17
C ASP A 61 -36.46 8.41 -35.81
N PHE A 62 -35.13 8.55 -35.69
CA PHE A 62 -34.26 7.46 -35.27
C PHE A 62 -34.55 7.02 -33.82
N LEU A 63 -34.73 7.98 -32.90
CA LEU A 63 -35.08 7.69 -31.52
C LEU A 63 -36.46 7.03 -31.41
N SER A 64 -37.43 7.46 -32.21
CA SER A 64 -38.78 6.88 -32.24
C SER A 64 -38.77 5.45 -32.79
N ALA A 65 -38.00 5.20 -33.85
CA ALA A 65 -37.86 3.87 -34.45
C ALA A 65 -37.28 2.82 -33.49
N HIS A 66 -36.37 3.22 -32.59
CA HIS A 66 -35.72 2.32 -31.62
C HIS A 66 -36.34 2.34 -30.22
N GLN A 67 -37.42 3.10 -30.00
CA GLN A 67 -38.04 3.21 -28.67
C GLN A 67 -38.66 1.87 -28.22
N ALA A 68 -39.32 1.16 -29.13
CA ALA A 68 -39.92 -0.14 -28.83
C ALA A 68 -38.87 -1.20 -28.43
N GLU A 69 -37.72 -1.20 -29.10
CA GLU A 69 -36.62 -2.13 -28.80
C GLU A 69 -35.98 -1.83 -27.44
N ARG A 70 -35.80 -0.54 -27.11
CA ARG A 70 -35.30 -0.10 -25.81
C ARG A 70 -36.26 -0.46 -24.67
N ASP A 71 -37.56 -0.28 -24.88
CA ASP A 71 -38.58 -0.65 -23.89
C ASP A 71 -38.65 -2.17 -23.69
N ALA A 72 -38.47 -2.96 -24.76
CA ALA A 72 -38.36 -4.41 -24.67
C ALA A 72 -37.14 -4.85 -23.84
N GLN A 73 -35.97 -4.22 -24.03
CA GLN A 73 -34.79 -4.50 -23.19
C GLN A 73 -35.00 -4.13 -21.72
N ILE A 74 -35.69 -3.02 -21.44
CA ILE A 74 -35.99 -2.61 -20.06
C ILE A 74 -36.93 -3.62 -19.39
N ARG A 75 -37.95 -4.11 -20.11
CA ARG A 75 -38.84 -5.17 -19.58
C ARG A 75 -38.09 -6.47 -19.34
N ALA A 76 -37.28 -6.92 -20.30
CA ALA A 76 -36.47 -8.14 -20.13
C ALA A 76 -35.53 -8.07 -18.91
N ARG A 77 -34.92 -6.91 -18.64
CA ARG A 77 -34.11 -6.70 -17.42
C ARG A 77 -34.94 -6.69 -16.14
N LYS A 78 -36.14 -6.10 -16.17
CA LYS A 78 -37.05 -6.11 -15.01
C LYS A 78 -37.53 -7.53 -14.72
N ASP A 79 -37.88 -8.30 -15.74
CA ASP A 79 -38.35 -9.67 -15.60
C ASP A 79 -37.23 -10.61 -15.11
N ALA A 80 -36.00 -10.45 -15.64
CA ALA A 80 -34.83 -11.20 -15.16
C ALA A 80 -34.49 -10.88 -13.70
N ASN A 81 -34.63 -9.62 -13.26
CA ASN A 81 -34.43 -9.24 -11.87
C ASN A 81 -35.55 -9.73 -10.96
N ALA A 82 -36.81 -9.70 -11.42
CA ALA A 82 -37.95 -10.25 -10.70
C ALA A 82 -37.82 -11.77 -10.50
N ALA A 83 -37.35 -12.50 -11.52
CA ALA A 83 -37.05 -13.93 -11.42
C ALA A 83 -35.91 -14.25 -10.43
N LYS A 84 -34.87 -13.40 -10.36
CA LYS A 84 -33.81 -13.52 -9.34
C LYS A 84 -34.33 -13.27 -7.93
N LEU A 85 -35.23 -12.30 -7.77
CA LEU A 85 -35.87 -12.00 -6.48
C LEU A 85 -36.83 -13.09 -6.04
N SER A 86 -37.58 -13.71 -6.96
CA SER A 86 -38.47 -14.83 -6.62
C SER A 86 -37.70 -16.10 -6.23
N MET A 87 -36.56 -16.39 -6.88
CA MET A 87 -35.68 -17.50 -6.48
C MET A 87 -35.05 -17.33 -5.08
N LEU A 88 -34.89 -16.10 -4.61
CA LEU A 88 -34.41 -15.83 -3.24
C LEU A 88 -35.50 -15.97 -2.17
N ASN A 89 -36.77 -15.92 -2.55
CA ASN A 89 -37.90 -15.92 -1.61
C ASN A 89 -38.64 -17.26 -1.47
N SER A 90 -38.29 -18.28 -2.27
CA SER A 90 -38.88 -19.63 -2.16
C SER A 90 -38.21 -20.54 -1.13
N LYS A 91 -37.22 -20.06 -0.38
CA LYS A 91 -36.77 -20.74 0.85
C LYS A 91 -37.55 -20.19 2.04
N ASN A 92 -38.78 -20.67 2.19
CA ASN A 92 -39.52 -20.56 3.44
C ASN A 92 -38.61 -21.07 4.58
N PRO A 93 -38.30 -20.27 5.61
CA PRO A 93 -37.66 -20.78 6.80
C PRO A 93 -38.73 -21.55 7.56
N THR A 94 -38.79 -22.86 7.33
CA THR A 94 -39.38 -23.77 8.31
C THR A 94 -38.73 -23.43 9.64
N LEU A 95 -39.51 -22.89 10.58
CA LEU A 95 -39.13 -22.66 11.97
C LEU A 95 -38.84 -24.02 12.61
N ASN A 96 -37.71 -24.61 12.25
CA ASN A 96 -37.19 -25.81 12.87
C ASN A 96 -36.55 -25.37 14.18
N ARG A 97 -37.37 -25.36 15.24
CA ARG A 97 -37.03 -25.01 16.62
C ARG A 97 -36.11 -26.04 17.30
N ASN A 98 -35.26 -26.70 16.51
CA ASN A 98 -34.24 -27.67 16.91
C ASN A 98 -32.92 -27.37 16.17
N VAL A 99 -32.53 -26.08 16.13
CA VAL A 99 -31.16 -25.73 15.76
C VAL A 99 -30.29 -26.10 16.95
N ALA A 100 -29.66 -27.27 16.90
CA ALA A 100 -28.58 -27.63 17.81
C ALA A 100 -27.63 -26.43 17.90
N PRO A 101 -27.25 -25.99 19.12
CA PRO A 101 -26.43 -24.80 19.31
C PRO A 101 -25.20 -24.89 18.41
N LEU A 102 -25.06 -23.93 17.48
CA LEU A 102 -23.95 -23.88 16.54
C LEU A 102 -22.67 -23.83 17.36
N LYS A 103 -21.97 -24.97 17.45
CA LYS A 103 -20.72 -25.06 18.21
C LYS A 103 -19.71 -24.11 17.56
N PRO A 104 -19.26 -23.07 18.29
CA PRO A 104 -18.38 -22.07 17.72
C PRO A 104 -17.06 -22.74 17.28
N VAL A 105 -16.67 -22.53 16.02
CA VAL A 105 -15.43 -23.11 15.45
C VAL A 105 -14.29 -22.15 15.73
N ALA A 106 -13.19 -22.66 16.29
CA ALA A 106 -11.99 -21.87 16.56
C ALA A 106 -11.39 -21.40 15.22
N VAL A 107 -11.27 -20.07 15.02
CA VAL A 107 -10.77 -19.50 13.75
C VAL A 107 -9.24 -19.35 13.75
N GLY A 108 -8.57 -20.07 14.63
CA GLY A 108 -7.12 -20.09 14.77
C GLY A 108 -6.57 -18.85 15.49
N ALA A 109 -5.61 -19.07 16.40
CA ALA A 109 -4.83 -18.00 16.97
C ALA A 109 -4.02 -17.30 15.86
N ARG A 110 -4.11 -15.96 15.79
CA ARG A 110 -3.56 -15.16 14.69
C ARG A 110 -2.02 -15.19 14.61
N SER A 111 -1.37 -15.67 15.66
CA SER A 111 0.07 -15.84 15.77
C SER A 111 0.34 -16.93 16.81
N SER A 112 1.18 -17.90 16.48
CA SER A 112 1.61 -18.92 17.43
C SER A 112 2.59 -18.36 18.46
N LYS A 113 2.73 -19.07 19.60
CA LYS A 113 3.66 -18.72 20.69
C LYS A 113 5.09 -18.50 20.17
N ASN A 114 5.58 -19.42 19.35
CA ASN A 114 6.95 -19.36 18.81
C ASN A 114 7.15 -18.19 17.84
N THR A 115 6.13 -17.82 17.05
CA THR A 115 6.21 -16.65 16.16
C THR A 115 6.33 -15.35 16.96
N ILE A 116 5.60 -15.23 18.07
CA ILE A 116 5.66 -14.06 18.95
C ILE A 116 7.02 -13.98 19.63
N LEU A 117 7.48 -15.09 20.23
CA LEU A 117 8.79 -15.12 20.89
C LEU A 117 9.94 -14.82 19.92
N LEU A 118 9.88 -15.35 18.70
CA LEU A 118 10.85 -15.02 17.66
C LEU A 118 10.84 -13.52 17.35
N HIS A 119 9.65 -12.91 17.26
CA HIS A 119 9.48 -11.47 17.04
C HIS A 119 10.13 -10.62 18.12
N GLU A 120 9.88 -10.96 19.38
CA GLU A 120 10.48 -10.29 20.52
C GLU A 120 12.01 -10.47 20.54
N LYS A 121 12.50 -11.67 20.21
CA LYS A 121 13.92 -12.00 20.23
C LYS A 121 14.72 -11.18 19.24
N TYR A 122 14.33 -11.15 17.96
CA TYR A 122 15.10 -10.38 16.97
C TYR A 122 15.01 -8.87 17.22
N GLN A 123 13.88 -8.36 17.73
CA GLN A 123 13.75 -6.95 18.12
C GLN A 123 14.68 -6.61 19.29
N ALA A 124 14.77 -7.48 20.29
CA ALA A 124 15.67 -7.30 21.42
C ALA A 124 17.15 -7.32 21.01
N LEU A 125 17.49 -8.08 19.97
CA LEU A 125 18.84 -8.18 19.41
C LEU A 125 19.15 -7.04 18.42
N GLY A 126 18.14 -6.31 17.95
CA GLY A 126 18.31 -5.25 16.94
C GLY A 126 18.53 -5.80 15.53
N ILE A 127 18.06 -7.02 15.27
CA ILE A 127 18.18 -7.71 13.99
C ILE A 127 17.02 -7.30 13.07
N PRO A 128 17.23 -7.15 11.74
CA PRO A 128 16.14 -6.90 10.79
C PRO A 128 15.03 -7.97 10.83
N GLN A 129 13.82 -7.60 10.41
CA GLN A 129 12.68 -8.52 10.42
C GLN A 129 12.94 -9.75 9.52
N PRO A 130 12.69 -10.99 10.00
CA PRO A 130 12.82 -12.19 9.21
C PRO A 130 11.81 -12.21 8.05
N HIS A 131 12.28 -12.67 6.90
CA HIS A 131 11.48 -12.90 5.70
C HIS A 131 11.03 -14.36 5.65
N PHE A 132 9.74 -14.60 5.40
CA PHE A 132 9.18 -15.95 5.29
C PHE A 132 8.74 -16.21 3.85
N THR A 133 9.33 -17.22 3.22
CA THR A 133 9.00 -17.67 1.87
C THR A 133 8.20 -18.96 1.95
N TYR A 134 6.99 -18.95 1.41
CA TYR A 134 6.07 -20.10 1.44
C TYR A 134 6.09 -20.81 0.09
N ASN A 135 6.21 -22.13 0.12
CA ASN A 135 6.07 -23.00 -1.05
C ASN A 135 5.06 -24.11 -0.76
N GLY A 136 4.39 -24.61 -1.80
CA GLY A 136 3.41 -25.69 -1.70
C GLY A 136 1.95 -25.24 -1.81
N GLY A 137 1.04 -26.14 -1.47
CA GLY A 137 -0.40 -25.98 -1.64
C GLY A 137 -1.19 -26.95 -0.75
N SER A 138 -2.52 -26.88 -0.80
CA SER A 138 -3.39 -27.74 0.02
C SER A 138 -3.17 -29.23 -0.23
N ASP A 139 -2.82 -29.61 -1.46
CA ASP A 139 -2.69 -31.02 -1.86
C ASP A 139 -1.25 -31.55 -1.67
N SER A 140 -0.25 -30.68 -1.75
CA SER A 140 1.17 -31.04 -1.67
C SER A 140 1.80 -30.80 -0.30
N GLY A 141 1.04 -30.19 0.61
CA GLY A 141 1.51 -29.67 1.88
C GLY A 141 2.24 -28.33 1.73
N TRP A 142 2.35 -27.63 2.85
CA TRP A 142 3.04 -26.34 2.96
C TRP A 142 4.46 -26.56 3.49
N THR A 143 5.42 -25.93 2.83
CA THR A 143 6.81 -25.80 3.29
C THR A 143 7.15 -24.32 3.41
N VAL A 144 7.86 -23.95 4.46
CA VAL A 144 8.24 -22.56 4.73
C VAL A 144 9.75 -22.48 4.87
N LYS A 145 10.34 -21.43 4.30
CA LYS A 145 11.73 -21.04 4.51
C LYS A 145 11.76 -19.71 5.24
N VAL A 146 12.67 -19.54 6.19
CA VAL A 146 12.93 -18.26 6.86
C VAL A 146 14.34 -17.77 6.54
N SER A 147 14.48 -16.49 6.27
CA SER A 147 15.78 -15.83 6.06
C SER A 147 15.85 -14.52 6.86
N PHE A 148 17.03 -14.22 7.40
CA PHE A 148 17.30 -13.02 8.18
C PHE A 148 18.19 -12.08 7.38
N PRO A 149 17.62 -11.07 6.67
CA PRO A 149 18.42 -10.16 5.87
C PRO A 149 19.41 -9.39 6.76
N GLY A 150 20.67 -9.34 6.35
CA GLY A 150 21.73 -8.64 7.09
C GLY A 150 22.48 -9.45 8.15
N LEU A 151 22.16 -10.74 8.32
CA LEU A 151 23.03 -11.68 9.03
C LEU A 151 23.71 -12.61 8.02
N ASP A 152 25.03 -12.50 7.93
CA ASP A 152 25.90 -13.39 7.15
C ASP A 152 26.17 -14.69 7.95
N LEU A 153 25.11 -15.32 8.44
CA LEU A 153 25.18 -16.63 9.09
C LEU A 153 24.45 -17.62 8.20
N GLU A 154 25.22 -18.49 7.53
CA GLU A 154 24.70 -19.53 6.63
C GLU A 154 23.66 -20.42 7.33
N GLU A 155 23.81 -20.63 8.64
CA GLU A 155 22.88 -21.41 9.46
C GLU A 155 21.48 -20.79 9.60
N LEU A 156 21.34 -19.48 9.40
CA LEU A 156 20.06 -18.74 9.50
C LEU A 156 19.45 -18.42 8.14
N GLN A 157 20.21 -18.61 7.05
CA GLN A 157 19.73 -18.37 5.69
C GLN A 157 19.01 -19.62 5.18
N ASP A 158 17.84 -19.43 4.59
CA ASP A 158 17.01 -20.50 4.01
C ASP A 158 16.66 -21.65 4.97
N LEU A 159 16.56 -21.35 6.27
CA LEU A 159 16.20 -22.34 7.25
C LEU A 159 14.80 -22.86 6.95
N SER A 160 14.70 -24.17 6.71
CA SER A 160 13.47 -24.81 6.31
C SER A 160 13.32 -26.15 7.01
N GLU A 161 12.07 -26.55 7.20
CA GLU A 161 11.76 -27.86 7.73
C GLU A 161 11.38 -28.80 6.60
N GLU A 162 12.03 -29.97 6.57
CA GLU A 162 11.80 -30.98 5.54
C GLU A 162 10.39 -31.59 5.62
N ARG A 163 9.74 -31.46 6.78
CA ARG A 163 8.35 -31.89 6.97
C ARG A 163 7.38 -31.00 6.20
N LYS A 164 6.47 -31.64 5.48
CA LYS A 164 5.32 -30.99 4.84
C LYS A 164 4.19 -30.83 5.86
N PHE A 165 3.61 -29.64 5.95
CA PHE A 165 2.55 -29.33 6.90
C PHE A 165 1.20 -29.18 6.22
N ASN A 166 0.12 -29.42 6.95
CA ASN A 166 -1.24 -29.32 6.40
C ASN A 166 -1.71 -27.86 6.28
N SER A 167 -1.10 -26.94 7.04
CA SER A 167 -1.46 -25.52 7.06
C SER A 167 -0.23 -24.62 6.99
N LYS A 168 -0.37 -23.48 6.29
CA LYS A 168 0.65 -22.41 6.26
C LYS A 168 1.05 -21.93 7.66
N GLN A 169 0.08 -21.90 8.58
CA GLN A 169 0.29 -21.40 9.93
C GLN A 169 1.17 -22.35 10.74
N GLU A 170 0.90 -23.65 10.63
CA GLU A 170 1.67 -24.71 11.31
C GLU A 170 3.11 -24.74 10.78
N ALA A 171 3.28 -24.66 9.45
CA ALA A 171 4.60 -24.58 8.84
C ALA A 171 5.40 -23.36 9.31
N LYS A 172 4.73 -22.21 9.45
CA LYS A 172 5.36 -20.99 9.97
C LYS A 172 5.80 -21.15 11.43
N GLU A 173 4.95 -21.76 12.25
CA GLU A 173 5.23 -22.00 13.67
C GLU A 173 6.44 -22.91 13.87
N ALA A 174 6.48 -24.04 13.16
CA ALA A 174 7.56 -25.02 13.29
C ALA A 174 8.91 -24.45 12.82
N VAL A 175 8.92 -23.69 11.72
CA VAL A 175 10.12 -22.97 11.26
C VAL A 175 10.52 -21.86 12.22
N SER A 176 9.56 -21.15 12.83
CA SER A 176 9.85 -20.12 13.83
C SER A 176 10.46 -20.70 15.10
N GLU A 177 10.05 -21.90 15.50
CA GLU A 177 10.64 -22.64 16.64
C GLU A 177 12.11 -22.96 16.40
N LYS A 178 12.45 -23.50 15.22
CA LYS A 178 13.85 -23.79 14.88
C LYS A 178 14.70 -22.54 14.79
N ALA A 179 14.17 -21.48 14.16
CA ALA A 179 14.86 -20.19 14.09
C ALA A 179 15.13 -19.59 15.47
N LEU A 180 14.19 -19.73 16.41
CA LEU A 180 14.35 -19.27 17.78
C LEU A 180 15.46 -20.05 18.49
N ALA A 181 15.47 -21.39 18.38
CA ALA A 181 16.49 -22.22 19.00
C ALA A 181 17.91 -21.85 18.52
N ILE A 182 18.07 -21.59 17.23
CA ILE A 182 19.36 -21.18 16.64
C ILE A 182 19.76 -19.78 17.11
N LEU A 183 18.83 -18.82 17.16
CA LEU A 183 19.11 -17.49 17.71
C LEU A 183 19.53 -17.54 19.18
N GLU A 184 18.92 -18.40 19.99
CA GLU A 184 19.32 -18.60 21.39
C GLU A 184 20.70 -19.24 21.52
N GLN A 185 21.04 -20.18 20.64
CA GLN A 185 22.38 -20.77 20.60
C GLN A 185 23.44 -19.74 20.19
N LEU A 186 23.17 -18.93 19.18
CA LEU A 186 24.08 -17.87 18.72
C LEU A 186 24.24 -16.74 19.73
N GLU A 187 23.21 -16.45 20.54
CA GLU A 187 23.31 -15.55 21.68
C GLU A 187 24.25 -16.14 22.76
N LYS A 188 24.15 -17.44 23.04
CA LYS A 188 25.03 -18.14 24.00
C LYS A 188 26.48 -18.21 23.52
N GLU A 189 26.69 -18.42 22.22
CA GLU A 189 28.03 -18.40 21.59
C GLU A 189 28.63 -16.99 21.49
N GLY A 190 27.85 -15.94 21.76
CA GLY A 190 28.30 -14.55 21.68
C GLY A 190 28.49 -14.03 20.26
N LYS A 191 28.15 -14.82 19.23
CA LYS A 191 28.19 -14.39 17.82
C LYS A 191 27.18 -13.27 17.54
N VAL A 192 26.03 -13.32 18.21
CA VAL A 192 25.01 -12.27 18.13
C VAL A 192 25.02 -11.47 19.42
N THR A 193 25.70 -10.33 19.38
CA THR A 193 25.72 -9.41 20.53
C THR A 193 24.43 -8.59 20.55
N LYS A 194 23.87 -8.36 21.74
CA LYS A 194 22.72 -7.47 21.94
C LYS A 194 23.09 -6.10 21.40
N GLY A 195 22.55 -5.76 20.22
CA GLY A 195 22.80 -4.47 19.58
C GLY A 195 22.61 -3.37 20.62
N ARG A 196 23.67 -2.62 20.90
CA ARG A 196 23.64 -1.50 21.84
C ARG A 196 22.56 -0.55 21.33
N LYS A 197 21.36 -0.58 21.94
CA LYS A 197 20.14 0.13 21.53
C LYS A 197 20.52 1.40 20.78
N GLN A 198 20.50 1.34 19.45
CA GLN A 198 20.69 2.55 18.67
C GLN A 198 19.57 3.48 19.13
N LYS A 199 19.95 4.66 19.63
CA LYS A 199 19.00 5.68 20.08
C LYS A 199 17.90 5.77 19.00
N PRO A 200 16.62 5.64 19.35
CA PRO A 200 15.56 5.81 18.37
C PRO A 200 15.72 7.20 17.76
N ILE A 201 16.16 7.26 16.51
CA ILE A 201 16.17 8.48 15.72
C ILE A 201 14.70 8.75 15.43
N GLY A 202 14.18 9.75 16.14
CA GLY A 202 12.84 10.36 16.08
C GLY A 202 11.85 9.75 15.09
N GLY A 203 11.14 8.72 15.51
CA GLY A 203 9.86 8.32 14.91
C GLY A 203 8.76 9.22 15.46
N GLU A 204 8.28 10.15 14.64
CA GLU A 204 7.17 11.05 14.94
C GLU A 204 5.88 10.23 15.20
N PRO A 205 5.09 10.56 16.25
CA PRO A 205 3.87 9.84 16.58
C PRO A 205 2.85 9.99 15.45
N THR A 206 2.44 8.86 14.88
CA THR A 206 1.46 8.79 13.80
C THR A 206 0.14 9.41 14.27
N ALA A 207 -0.18 10.60 13.74
CA ALA A 207 -1.41 11.32 14.01
C ALA A 207 -2.61 10.44 13.64
N GLN A 208 -3.35 10.02 14.68
CA GLN A 208 -4.59 9.31 14.54
C GLN A 208 -5.64 10.23 13.90
N HIS A 209 -6.27 9.73 12.86
CA HIS A 209 -7.42 10.35 12.21
C HIS A 209 -8.53 10.59 13.24
N GLU A 210 -8.89 11.86 13.44
CA GLU A 210 -10.08 12.28 14.19
C GLU A 210 -11.32 11.64 13.57
N LYS A 211 -11.78 10.58 14.23
CA LYS A 211 -13.05 9.92 13.99
C LYS A 211 -13.96 10.45 15.10
N LYS A 212 -15.04 11.15 14.72
CA LYS A 212 -16.07 11.73 15.61
C LYS A 212 -16.14 10.99 16.96
N GLU A 213 -15.87 11.74 18.03
CA GLU A 213 -15.87 11.32 19.43
C GLU A 213 -17.13 10.49 19.75
N LYS A 214 -16.98 9.17 19.67
CA LYS A 214 -17.45 8.34 20.76
C LYS A 214 -16.31 8.41 21.75
N GLU A 215 -16.58 8.83 22.99
CA GLU A 215 -15.61 8.82 24.08
C GLU A 215 -14.74 7.57 23.93
N PRO A 216 -13.41 7.71 23.80
CA PRO A 216 -12.54 6.60 23.47
C PRO A 216 -12.73 5.52 24.51
N GLY A 217 -13.55 4.53 24.18
CA GLY A 217 -14.00 3.51 25.12
C GLY A 217 -12.78 2.84 25.75
N GLU A 218 -12.87 2.55 27.04
CA GLU A 218 -11.76 2.05 27.85
C GLU A 218 -11.04 0.89 27.13
N ASN A 219 -9.77 1.09 26.83
CA ASN A 219 -8.97 0.12 26.07
C ASN A 219 -8.46 -0.99 27.01
N TYR A 220 -9.37 -1.88 27.42
CA TYR A 220 -9.05 -2.99 28.34
C TYR A 220 -7.92 -3.90 27.84
N ILE A 221 -7.79 -4.08 26.51
CA ILE A 221 -6.70 -4.86 25.91
C ILE A 221 -5.36 -4.18 26.21
N GLY A 222 -5.27 -2.86 26.02
CA GLY A 222 -4.07 -2.09 26.32
C GLY A 222 -3.72 -2.12 27.81
N GLN A 223 -4.71 -1.92 28.68
CA GLN A 223 -4.53 -1.96 30.14
C GLN A 223 -4.02 -3.33 30.61
N LEU A 224 -4.57 -4.44 30.10
CA LEU A 224 -4.14 -5.78 30.45
C LEU A 224 -2.69 -6.06 30.01
N LEU A 225 -2.31 -5.66 28.79
CA LEU A 225 -0.93 -5.81 28.32
C LEU A 225 0.07 -4.96 29.11
N GLU A 226 -0.33 -3.77 29.54
CA GLU A 226 0.47 -2.92 30.40
C GLU A 226 0.66 -3.54 31.79
N PHE A 227 -0.41 -4.08 32.38
CA PHE A 227 -0.35 -4.81 33.65
C PHE A 227 0.57 -6.03 33.58
N GLN A 228 0.51 -6.80 32.48
CA GLN A 228 1.37 -7.96 32.31
C GLN A 228 2.85 -7.59 32.16
N ARG A 229 3.15 -6.52 31.41
CA ARG A 229 4.52 -5.98 31.33
C ARG A 229 5.02 -5.50 32.69
N ALA A 230 4.16 -4.88 33.51
CA ALA A 230 4.54 -4.39 34.83
C ALA A 230 4.80 -5.53 35.83
N THR A 231 4.05 -6.62 35.72
CA THR A 231 4.19 -7.82 36.56
C THR A 231 5.19 -8.84 36.02
N SER A 232 5.77 -8.60 34.84
CA SER A 232 6.63 -9.54 34.12
C SER A 232 5.94 -10.91 33.89
N SER A 233 4.61 -10.91 33.75
CA SER A 233 3.84 -12.11 33.44
C SER A 233 3.82 -12.39 31.94
N PRO A 234 3.64 -13.65 31.51
CA PRO A 234 3.55 -14.01 30.10
C PRO A 234 2.41 -13.28 29.37
N GLN A 235 2.60 -13.00 28.08
CA GLN A 235 1.58 -12.34 27.25
C GLN A 235 0.28 -13.16 27.18
N PRO A 236 -0.90 -12.51 27.07
CA PRO A 236 -2.18 -13.21 27.08
C PRO A 236 -2.42 -13.85 25.71
N THR A 237 -2.90 -15.08 25.70
CA THR A 237 -3.26 -15.77 24.45
C THR A 237 -4.74 -15.59 24.17
N TYR A 238 -5.08 -15.00 23.03
CA TYR A 238 -6.46 -14.80 22.58
C TYR A 238 -6.84 -15.89 21.57
N THR A 239 -7.87 -16.66 21.89
CA THR A 239 -8.46 -17.67 21.01
C THR A 239 -9.81 -17.16 20.52
N ASP A 240 -9.86 -16.73 19.26
CA ASP A 240 -11.10 -16.26 18.64
C ASP A 240 -11.92 -17.44 18.10
N TYR A 241 -13.21 -17.44 18.36
CA TYR A 241 -14.17 -18.35 17.76
C TYR A 241 -15.19 -17.58 16.94
N GLN A 242 -15.70 -18.20 15.87
CA GLN A 242 -16.70 -17.61 15.00
C GLN A 242 -17.93 -18.50 14.92
N SER A 243 -19.10 -17.86 15.03
CA SER A 243 -20.41 -18.47 14.83
C SER A 243 -21.20 -17.60 13.85
N GLY A 244 -21.18 -18.00 12.57
CA GLY A 244 -21.76 -17.20 11.48
C GLY A 244 -21.09 -15.82 11.33
N LYS A 245 -21.86 -14.75 11.56
CA LYS A 245 -21.38 -13.35 11.52
C LYS A 245 -20.90 -12.84 12.88
N HIS A 246 -21.03 -13.65 13.92
CA HIS A 246 -20.69 -13.26 15.28
C HIS A 246 -19.36 -13.88 15.71
N PHE A 247 -18.70 -13.20 16.63
CA PHE A 247 -17.39 -13.58 17.15
C PHE A 247 -17.45 -13.69 18.66
N THR A 248 -16.80 -14.70 19.21
CA THR A 248 -16.50 -14.82 20.63
C THR A 248 -14.99 -14.97 20.81
N CYS A 249 -14.48 -14.66 21.98
CA CYS A 249 -13.05 -14.74 22.27
C CYS A 249 -12.84 -15.30 23.67
N LEU A 250 -11.94 -16.27 23.80
CA LEU A 250 -11.44 -16.74 25.09
C LEU A 250 -9.99 -16.27 25.24
N LEU A 251 -9.68 -15.70 26.39
CA LEU A 251 -8.38 -15.22 26.77
C LEU A 251 -7.77 -16.14 27.83
N THR A 252 -6.61 -16.71 27.56
CA THR A 252 -5.85 -17.53 28.50
C THR A 252 -4.60 -16.78 28.96
N ILE A 253 -4.35 -16.78 30.26
CA ILE A 253 -3.13 -16.25 30.88
C ILE A 253 -2.48 -17.42 31.62
N GLU A 254 -1.18 -17.62 31.39
CA GLU A 254 -0.41 -18.66 32.05
C GLU A 254 -0.42 -18.45 33.58
N GLY A 255 -0.72 -19.51 34.33
CA GLY A 255 -0.92 -19.46 35.78
C GLY A 255 -2.38 -19.33 36.24
N HIS A 256 -3.32 -19.04 35.33
CA HIS A 256 -4.75 -19.05 35.65
C HIS A 256 -5.45 -20.28 35.06
N ALA A 257 -6.09 -21.09 35.90
CA ALA A 257 -6.74 -22.33 35.49
C ALA A 257 -7.96 -22.10 34.58
N LYS A 258 -8.61 -20.93 34.68
CA LYS A 258 -9.84 -20.62 33.95
C LYS A 258 -9.57 -19.55 32.87
N PRO A 259 -9.95 -19.80 31.60
CA PRO A 259 -9.92 -18.76 30.57
C PRO A 259 -10.93 -17.65 30.89
N PHE A 260 -10.60 -16.42 30.52
CA PHE A 260 -11.47 -15.25 30.62
C PHE A 260 -12.26 -15.06 29.33
N GLY A 261 -13.48 -14.53 29.41
CA GLY A 261 -14.40 -14.45 28.28
C GLY A 261 -15.50 -15.51 28.36
N SER A 262 -16.52 -15.36 27.50
CA SER A 262 -17.62 -16.33 27.38
C SER A 262 -17.81 -16.72 25.91
N LEU A 263 -18.10 -18.01 25.69
CA LEU A 263 -18.51 -18.53 24.38
C LEU A 263 -19.98 -18.20 24.06
N ASP A 264 -20.76 -17.80 25.07
CA ASP A 264 -22.18 -17.48 24.92
C ASP A 264 -22.38 -16.00 24.54
N THR A 265 -21.41 -15.13 24.86
CA THR A 265 -21.46 -13.71 24.52
C THR A 265 -21.00 -13.48 23.07
N LEU A 266 -21.97 -13.39 22.16
CA LEU A 266 -21.76 -13.17 20.74
C LEU A 266 -21.57 -11.68 20.42
N HIS A 267 -20.42 -11.31 19.87
CA HIS A 267 -20.11 -9.94 19.46
C HIS A 267 -20.17 -9.75 17.95
N SER A 268 -20.41 -8.52 17.49
CA SER A 268 -20.50 -8.20 16.07
C SER A 268 -19.14 -8.18 15.36
N SER A 269 -18.07 -7.95 16.13
CA SER A 269 -16.71 -7.85 15.64
C SER A 269 -15.71 -8.58 16.53
N LYS A 270 -14.61 -9.09 15.92
CA LYS A 270 -13.51 -9.73 16.67
C LYS A 270 -12.87 -8.81 17.70
N LYS A 271 -12.84 -7.50 17.41
CA LYS A 271 -12.25 -6.49 18.31
C LYS A 271 -13.07 -6.35 19.60
N GLU A 272 -14.40 -6.26 19.47
CA GLU A 272 -15.31 -6.19 20.61
C GLU A 272 -15.23 -7.48 21.46
N ALA A 273 -15.21 -8.65 20.81
CA ALA A 273 -15.06 -9.93 21.51
C ALA A 273 -13.78 -10.00 22.35
N ARG A 274 -12.64 -9.55 21.79
CA ARG A 274 -11.36 -9.49 22.52
C ARG A 274 -11.36 -8.45 23.64
N GLN A 275 -12.01 -7.31 23.40
CA GLN A 275 -12.12 -6.25 24.39
C GLN A 275 -12.96 -6.69 25.59
N ASP A 276 -14.05 -7.44 25.34
CA ASP A 276 -14.88 -8.01 26.40
C ASP A 276 -14.16 -9.11 27.20
N ALA A 277 -13.44 -10.01 26.53
CA ALA A 277 -12.61 -11.01 27.21
C ALA A 277 -11.50 -10.36 28.07
N ALA A 278 -10.87 -9.29 27.57
CA ALA A 278 -9.90 -8.51 28.34
C ALA A 278 -10.54 -7.78 29.52
N ARG A 279 -11.75 -7.23 29.34
CA ARG A 279 -12.52 -6.58 30.42
C ARG A 279 -12.78 -7.55 31.57
N GLN A 280 -13.26 -8.76 31.27
CA GLN A 280 -13.49 -9.80 32.28
C GLN A 280 -12.21 -10.19 33.02
N ALA A 281 -11.07 -10.26 32.32
CA ALA A 281 -9.78 -10.53 32.95
C ALA A 281 -9.38 -9.39 33.91
N VAL A 282 -9.48 -8.13 33.47
CA VAL A 282 -9.19 -6.96 34.32
C VAL A 282 -10.09 -6.90 35.55
N GLU A 283 -11.40 -7.15 35.39
CA GLU A 283 -12.36 -7.23 36.50
C GLU A 283 -11.97 -8.33 37.50
N SER A 284 -11.54 -9.50 37.01
CA SER A 284 -11.07 -10.59 37.88
C SER A 284 -9.82 -10.22 38.68
N PHE A 285 -8.84 -9.52 38.07
CA PHE A 285 -7.63 -9.08 38.78
C PHE A 285 -7.94 -7.98 39.79
N LYS A 286 -8.87 -7.08 39.48
CA LYS A 286 -9.39 -6.08 40.42
C LYS A 286 -10.04 -6.75 41.62
N SER A 287 -10.88 -7.76 41.41
CA SER A 287 -11.53 -8.50 42.50
C SER A 287 -10.54 -9.26 43.40
N GLN A 288 -9.38 -9.65 42.87
CA GLN A 288 -8.32 -10.32 43.61
C GLN A 288 -7.41 -9.33 44.36
N GLY A 289 -7.57 -8.02 44.18
CA GLY A 289 -6.68 -7.01 44.74
C GLY A 289 -5.27 -7.01 44.13
N LEU A 290 -5.07 -7.71 43.00
CA LEU A 290 -3.79 -7.74 42.29
C LEU A 290 -3.62 -6.57 41.32
N TRP A 291 -4.70 -5.86 41.01
CA TRP A 291 -4.70 -4.72 40.09
C TRP A 291 -4.23 -3.44 40.81
N PRO A 292 -3.17 -2.76 40.37
CA PRO A 292 -2.70 -1.56 41.05
C PRO A 292 -3.71 -0.41 40.92
N GLU A 293 -4.01 0.26 42.04
CA GLU A 293 -4.93 1.42 42.09
C GLU A 293 -4.41 2.62 41.27
N ASP A 294 -3.09 2.67 41.05
CA ASP A 294 -2.40 3.73 40.31
C ASP A 294 -2.66 3.70 38.78
N PHE A 295 -3.36 2.69 38.24
CA PHE A 295 -3.67 2.61 36.81
C PHE A 295 -4.84 3.54 36.44
N THR A 296 -4.51 4.74 35.94
CA THR A 296 -5.50 5.65 35.35
C THR A 296 -6.15 5.04 34.10
N SER A 297 -7.48 5.14 33.99
CA SER A 297 -8.28 4.52 32.91
C SER A 297 -7.88 4.91 31.49
N VAL A 298 -7.17 6.04 31.33
CA VAL A 298 -6.86 6.66 30.03
C VAL A 298 -5.71 6.01 29.24
N GLY A 299 -5.07 4.96 29.76
CA GLY A 299 -4.05 4.20 29.03
C GLY A 299 -2.72 4.96 28.89
N GLY A 300 -1.64 4.31 29.32
CA GLY A 300 -0.33 4.91 29.40
C GLY A 300 0.08 5.07 30.84
N ILE A 301 0.65 4.01 31.40
CA ILE A 301 1.51 4.13 32.59
C ILE A 301 2.63 5.11 32.23
N LYS A 302 2.47 6.38 32.60
CA LYS A 302 3.61 7.29 32.74
C LYS A 302 4.48 6.67 33.81
N LYS A 303 5.55 5.99 33.37
CA LYS A 303 6.58 5.41 34.23
C LYS A 303 7.01 6.50 35.20
N LYS A 304 6.47 6.50 36.43
CA LYS A 304 6.82 7.46 37.47
C LYS A 304 8.32 7.29 37.67
N LYS A 305 9.10 8.23 37.14
CA LYS A 305 10.54 8.29 37.32
C LYS A 305 10.75 8.39 38.82
N LYS A 306 11.19 7.30 39.44
CA LYS A 306 11.50 7.20 40.87
C LYS A 306 12.46 8.36 41.16
N LYS A 307 11.97 9.43 41.81
CA LYS A 307 12.84 10.50 42.28
C LYS A 307 13.82 9.82 43.24
N PRO A 308 15.15 9.99 43.08
CA PRO A 308 16.09 9.52 44.07
C PRO A 308 15.71 10.17 45.40
N GLN A 309 15.35 9.31 46.35
CA GLN A 309 14.99 9.67 47.70
C GLN A 309 16.25 10.24 48.36
N SER A 310 16.29 11.56 48.51
CA SER A 310 17.29 12.23 49.34
C SER A 310 17.17 11.68 50.76
N PRO A 311 18.27 11.28 51.42
CA PRO A 311 18.23 10.89 52.82
C PRO A 311 17.84 12.10 53.68
N GLN A 312 16.68 12.04 54.33
CA GLN A 312 16.34 12.94 55.42
C GLN A 312 17.12 12.53 56.68
N PRO A 313 17.74 13.47 57.41
CA PRO A 313 17.92 13.32 58.84
C PRO A 313 16.62 13.68 59.57
N ALA A 314 16.38 12.96 60.66
CA ALA A 314 15.25 13.09 61.57
C ALA A 314 15.22 14.45 62.29
N ALA A 315 14.02 15.05 62.45
CA ALA A 315 13.50 15.57 63.72
C ALA A 315 12.20 16.41 63.55
N ALA A 316 11.26 16.14 64.47
CA ALA A 316 10.30 17.05 65.10
C ALA A 316 9.10 17.64 64.32
N LEU A 317 7.93 17.08 64.66
CA LEU A 317 6.67 17.74 65.04
C LEU A 317 6.54 19.25 64.83
N ARG A 318 5.52 19.68 64.07
CA ARG A 318 4.45 20.58 64.57
C ARG A 318 3.27 20.75 63.60
N GLU A 319 2.14 21.03 64.25
CA GLU A 319 0.75 21.24 63.82
C GLU A 319 0.47 22.42 62.87
N MET A 320 -0.68 22.30 62.18
CA MET A 320 -1.69 23.31 61.79
C MET A 320 -1.23 24.64 61.15
N ASN A 321 -1.75 24.97 59.96
CA ASN A 321 -2.93 25.85 59.81
C ASN A 321 -3.27 26.19 58.34
N SER A 322 -4.51 26.67 58.20
CA SER A 322 -5.31 27.04 57.02
C SER A 322 -4.79 28.09 56.03
N THR A 323 -5.48 28.11 54.88
CA THR A 323 -5.84 29.26 54.00
C THR A 323 -4.75 30.09 53.32
N ASN A 324 -4.73 30.11 51.98
CA ASN A 324 -4.93 31.35 51.23
C ASN A 324 -5.20 31.15 49.73
N SER A 325 -6.20 31.89 49.24
CA SER A 325 -6.48 32.20 47.83
C SER A 325 -5.35 33.03 47.20
N MET A 326 -5.14 32.91 45.87
CA MET A 326 -5.34 34.03 44.94
C MET A 326 -5.06 33.68 43.46
N SER A 327 -6.05 34.07 42.67
CA SER A 327 -6.15 34.41 41.25
C SER A 327 -4.94 35.01 40.51
N SER A 328 -4.82 34.67 39.21
CA SER A 328 -4.59 35.58 38.06
C SER A 328 -4.70 34.73 36.77
N SER A 329 -5.59 34.93 35.79
CA SER A 329 -6.10 36.12 35.09
C SER A 329 -5.02 36.87 34.32
N PHE A 330 -4.78 36.49 33.06
CA PHE A 330 -4.29 37.41 32.04
C PHE A 330 -4.93 37.11 30.68
N SER A 331 -5.48 38.17 30.10
CA SER A 331 -6.22 38.23 28.84
C SER A 331 -5.35 38.80 27.71
N LEU A 332 -5.69 38.37 26.48
CA LEU A 332 -5.78 39.14 25.23
C LEU A 332 -4.67 40.14 24.84
N THR A 333 -4.01 39.87 23.71
CA THR A 333 -3.64 40.90 22.72
C THR A 333 -3.74 40.34 21.29
N GLN A 334 -4.24 41.19 20.40
CA GLN A 334 -4.66 40.93 19.01
C GLN A 334 -3.52 41.16 17.98
N THR A 335 -3.68 40.51 16.81
CA THR A 335 -3.38 40.96 15.41
C THR A 335 -1.95 41.41 15.00
N PRO A 336 -1.54 41.41 13.70
CA PRO A 336 -2.22 41.05 12.43
C PRO A 336 -1.44 40.07 11.49
N THR A 337 -2.15 39.64 10.44
CA THR A 337 -1.75 38.87 9.23
C THR A 337 -0.69 39.59 8.36
N PRO A 338 0.21 38.87 7.62
CA PRO A 338 0.06 38.72 6.15
C PRO A 338 0.69 37.40 5.56
N PRO A 339 0.90 37.27 4.22
CA PRO A 339 0.15 36.48 3.23
C PRO A 339 0.67 35.03 2.96
N PRO A 340 -0.09 34.18 2.23
CA PRO A 340 0.31 32.79 1.96
C PRO A 340 1.27 32.69 0.76
N THR A 341 2.51 32.27 1.03
CA THR A 341 3.56 32.12 0.01
C THR A 341 4.15 30.71 0.05
N THR A 342 3.87 29.96 -1.03
CA THR A 342 4.61 28.81 -1.60
C THR A 342 5.04 27.66 -0.68
N SER A 343 4.34 26.54 -0.82
CA SER A 343 4.77 25.19 -0.48
C SER A 343 6.02 24.78 -1.28
N SER A 344 7.18 24.84 -0.64
CA SER A 344 8.42 24.19 -1.10
C SER A 344 8.42 22.72 -0.64
N THR A 345 8.19 21.81 -1.58
CA THR A 345 8.30 20.36 -1.40
C THR A 345 9.77 19.97 -1.27
N THR A 346 10.23 19.73 -0.05
CA THR A 346 11.52 19.10 0.22
C THR A 346 11.46 17.61 -0.15
N ILE A 347 12.23 17.22 -1.16
CA ILE A 347 12.41 15.84 -1.61
C ILE A 347 13.46 15.20 -0.70
N SER A 348 13.05 14.66 0.45
CA SER A 348 13.91 13.77 1.25
C SER A 348 13.61 12.33 0.85
N ALA A 349 14.55 11.74 0.11
CA ALA A 349 14.55 10.35 -0.28
C ALA A 349 14.81 9.45 0.94
N ALA A 350 13.74 8.97 1.57
CA ALA A 350 13.78 7.81 2.44
C ALA A 350 12.89 6.71 1.83
N PRO A 351 13.41 5.48 1.65
CA PRO A 351 12.63 4.39 1.07
C PRO A 351 11.66 3.83 2.12
N ASP A 352 10.51 3.34 1.64
CA ASP A 352 9.66 2.31 2.27
C ASP A 352 8.45 2.70 3.13
N THR A 353 8.02 3.97 3.15
CA THR A 353 6.61 4.23 3.48
C THR A 353 5.74 4.05 2.22
N PRO A 354 4.56 3.39 2.31
CA PRO A 354 3.66 3.25 1.17
C PRO A 354 3.12 4.64 0.80
N THR A 355 3.82 5.31 -0.13
CA THR A 355 3.42 6.59 -0.68
C THR A 355 2.01 6.50 -1.25
N SER A 356 1.11 7.37 -0.78
CA SER A 356 -0.27 7.49 -1.26
C SER A 356 -0.32 7.58 -2.79
N TYR A 357 -1.34 6.99 -3.42
CA TYR A 357 -1.45 7.00 -4.88
C TYR A 357 -1.54 8.43 -5.42
N ALA A 358 -2.24 9.32 -4.73
CA ALA A 358 -2.34 10.73 -5.11
C ALA A 358 -0.98 11.44 -5.18
N HIS A 359 -0.05 11.09 -4.27
CA HIS A 359 1.30 11.62 -4.30
C HIS A 359 2.09 11.08 -5.50
N ARG A 360 1.98 9.77 -5.78
CA ARG A 360 2.62 9.15 -6.95
C ARG A 360 2.13 9.76 -8.27
N VAL A 361 0.83 10.03 -8.38
CA VAL A 361 0.25 10.72 -9.55
C VAL A 361 0.86 12.12 -9.71
N ALA A 362 1.00 12.91 -8.64
CA ALA A 362 1.60 14.23 -8.72
C ALA A 362 3.07 14.20 -9.18
N LEU A 363 3.85 13.22 -8.69
CA LEU A 363 5.24 13.02 -9.13
C LEU A 363 5.31 12.63 -10.62
N LEU A 364 4.46 11.69 -11.06
CA LEU A 364 4.42 11.27 -12.46
C LEU A 364 3.93 12.38 -13.40
N ALA A 365 2.93 13.16 -12.98
CA ALA A 365 2.45 14.33 -13.73
C ALA A 365 3.58 15.34 -13.95
N THR A 366 4.38 15.62 -12.92
CA THR A 366 5.56 16.50 -13.02
C THR A 366 6.58 15.95 -14.03
N LYS A 367 6.85 14.64 -13.99
CA LYS A 367 7.77 13.97 -14.94
C LYS A 367 7.27 14.06 -16.39
N LEU A 368 5.96 14.01 -16.60
CA LEU A 368 5.33 14.15 -17.92
C LEU A 368 5.12 15.61 -18.36
N SER A 369 5.57 16.58 -17.54
CA SER A 369 5.33 18.02 -17.75
C SER A 369 3.84 18.39 -17.81
N LEU A 370 3.00 17.65 -17.07
CA LEU A 370 1.60 17.96 -16.87
C LEU A 370 1.43 18.85 -15.62
N SER A 371 0.32 19.56 -15.54
CA SER A 371 -0.01 20.35 -14.35
C SER A 371 -0.33 19.47 -13.14
N THR A 372 -0.48 20.09 -11.96
CA THR A 372 -0.90 19.39 -10.75
C THR A 372 -2.32 18.82 -10.92
N PRO A 373 -2.56 17.54 -10.59
CA PRO A 373 -3.88 16.91 -10.74
C PRO A 373 -4.95 17.58 -9.85
N GLU A 374 -6.09 17.92 -10.44
CA GLU A 374 -7.28 18.46 -9.77
C GLU A 374 -8.34 17.36 -9.64
N TYR A 375 -8.71 17.01 -8.41
CA TYR A 375 -9.74 16.00 -8.13
C TYR A 375 -11.09 16.66 -7.90
N ARG A 376 -12.06 16.39 -8.77
CA ARG A 376 -13.43 16.92 -8.66
C ARG A 376 -14.37 15.87 -8.10
N PHE A 377 -15.11 16.23 -7.06
CA PHE A 377 -16.05 15.35 -6.36
C PHE A 377 -17.48 15.73 -6.73
N THR A 378 -18.24 14.76 -7.22
CA THR A 378 -19.67 14.87 -7.47
C THR A 378 -20.41 13.99 -6.45
N PRO A 379 -21.21 14.57 -5.54
CA PRO A 379 -21.97 13.78 -4.56
C PRO A 379 -23.04 12.95 -5.28
N HIS A 380 -23.31 11.73 -4.79
CA HIS A 380 -24.38 10.89 -5.31
C HIS A 380 -25.75 11.48 -4.92
N PRO A 381 -26.77 11.49 -5.81
CA PRO A 381 -28.06 12.14 -5.54
C PRO A 381 -28.86 11.47 -4.41
N HIS A 382 -28.69 10.17 -4.20
CA HIS A 382 -29.45 9.41 -3.20
C HIS A 382 -28.73 9.28 -1.85
N ASP A 383 -27.40 9.34 -1.82
CA ASP A 383 -26.61 9.10 -0.62
C ASP A 383 -25.45 10.09 -0.50
N LYS A 384 -25.42 10.84 0.61
CA LYS A 384 -24.40 11.88 0.85
C LYS A 384 -22.99 11.32 1.10
N ASP A 385 -22.89 10.05 1.49
CA ASP A 385 -21.62 9.39 1.82
C ASP A 385 -20.93 8.75 0.60
N PHE A 386 -21.65 8.62 -0.52
CA PHE A 386 -21.09 8.11 -1.76
C PHE A 386 -20.66 9.26 -2.67
N HIS A 387 -19.43 9.17 -3.16
CA HIS A 387 -18.85 10.18 -4.03
C HIS A 387 -18.40 9.55 -5.35
N THR A 388 -18.66 10.28 -6.44
CA THR A 388 -18.01 10.05 -7.72
C THR A 388 -16.88 11.05 -7.87
N VAL A 389 -15.68 10.58 -8.21
CA VAL A 389 -14.48 11.43 -8.30
C VAL A 389 -13.81 11.23 -9.64
N SER A 390 -13.44 12.33 -10.28
CA SER A 390 -12.68 12.35 -11.53
C SER A 390 -11.45 13.26 -11.38
N CYS A 391 -10.35 12.89 -12.04
CA CYS A 391 -9.11 13.66 -12.05
C CYS A 391 -9.02 14.47 -13.34
N PHE A 392 -8.60 15.74 -13.23
CA PHE A 392 -8.40 16.66 -14.35
C PHE A 392 -6.99 17.27 -14.30
N PHE A 393 -6.36 17.43 -15.46
CA PHE A 393 -5.11 18.17 -15.60
C PHE A 393 -5.36 19.47 -16.35
N ARG A 394 -5.06 20.60 -15.71
CA ARG A 394 -5.12 21.91 -16.37
C ARG A 394 -4.09 21.94 -17.50
N ASN A 395 -4.50 22.30 -18.71
CA ASN A 395 -3.61 22.38 -19.87
C ASN A 395 -2.92 21.04 -20.22
N GLY A 396 -3.59 19.91 -20.01
CA GLY A 396 -3.05 18.59 -20.37
C GLY A 396 -2.82 18.38 -21.88
N GLY A 397 -3.27 19.30 -22.73
CA GLY A 397 -3.27 19.12 -24.17
C GLY A 397 -4.37 18.14 -24.65
N PRO A 398 -4.52 17.95 -25.97
CA PRO A 398 -5.66 17.23 -26.56
C PRO A 398 -5.76 15.77 -26.11
N HIS A 399 -4.62 15.15 -25.77
CA HIS A 399 -4.56 13.74 -25.38
C HIS A 399 -4.89 13.49 -23.90
N HIS A 400 -4.92 14.55 -23.08
CA HIS A 400 -5.19 14.45 -21.65
C HIS A 400 -6.39 15.32 -21.23
N GLU A 401 -7.19 15.74 -22.21
CA GLU A 401 -8.41 16.51 -21.99
C GLU A 401 -9.58 15.58 -21.66
N GLY A 402 -10.10 15.70 -20.43
CA GLY A 402 -11.25 14.93 -19.97
C GLY A 402 -11.09 14.36 -18.56
N PRO A 403 -12.16 13.77 -18.00
CA PRO A 403 -12.12 13.09 -16.72
C PRO A 403 -11.28 11.81 -16.83
N ILE A 404 -10.10 11.81 -16.21
CA ILE A 404 -9.23 10.64 -16.13
C ILE A 404 -9.50 9.90 -14.83
N GLY A 405 -9.55 8.57 -14.89
CA GLY A 405 -9.66 7.71 -13.72
C GLY A 405 -10.94 7.91 -12.91
N GLU A 406 -12.09 8.04 -13.57
CA GLU A 406 -13.38 8.25 -12.89
C GLU A 406 -13.73 7.06 -11.97
N ALA A 407 -13.84 7.31 -10.67
CA ALA A 407 -14.26 6.35 -9.67
C ALA A 407 -15.69 6.70 -9.19
N ARG A 408 -16.67 5.86 -9.51
CA ARG A 408 -18.09 6.07 -9.17
C ARG A 408 -18.49 5.34 -7.89
N ASN A 409 -19.44 5.91 -7.15
CA ASN A 409 -20.08 5.29 -5.99
C ASN A 409 -19.09 4.73 -4.95
N VAL A 410 -18.06 5.52 -4.60
CA VAL A 410 -17.11 5.14 -3.55
C VAL A 410 -17.52 5.76 -2.22
N PHE A 411 -17.64 4.94 -1.18
CA PHE A 411 -17.97 5.39 0.18
C PHE A 411 -16.82 6.19 0.79
N GLY A 412 -17.10 7.47 1.11
CA GLY A 412 -16.18 8.40 1.76
C GLY A 412 -15.18 9.09 0.82
N ARG A 413 -14.99 10.40 1.02
CA ARG A 413 -14.14 11.25 0.16
C ARG A 413 -12.68 10.79 0.06
N LYS A 414 -12.08 10.35 1.17
CA LYS A 414 -10.68 9.92 1.19
C LYS A 414 -10.46 8.67 0.33
N LYS A 415 -11.36 7.68 0.46
CA LYS A 415 -11.28 6.43 -0.31
C LYS A 415 -11.57 6.67 -1.79
N ALA A 416 -12.55 7.53 -2.09
CA ALA A 416 -12.88 7.91 -3.46
C ALA A 416 -11.70 8.60 -4.17
N LYS A 417 -10.97 9.47 -3.46
CA LYS A 417 -9.75 10.11 -3.98
C LYS A 417 -8.63 9.11 -4.25
N GLU A 418 -8.38 8.17 -3.34
CA GLU A 418 -7.35 7.14 -3.52
C GLU A 418 -7.66 6.21 -4.69
N GLU A 419 -8.91 5.77 -4.85
CA GLU A 419 -9.29 4.94 -6.01
C GLU A 419 -9.19 5.70 -7.33
N CYS A 420 -9.64 6.95 -7.38
CA CYS A 420 -9.46 7.81 -8.56
C CYS A 420 -7.97 8.02 -8.88
N ALA A 421 -7.13 8.23 -7.86
CA ALA A 421 -5.69 8.35 -8.02
C ALA A 421 -5.04 7.05 -8.50
N ARG A 422 -5.50 5.88 -8.04
CA ARG A 422 -5.02 4.57 -8.50
C ARG A 422 -5.27 4.39 -10.00
N LEU A 423 -6.48 4.68 -10.48
CA LEU A 423 -6.82 4.60 -11.91
C LEU A 423 -6.05 5.64 -12.74
N THR A 424 -5.88 6.86 -12.21
CA THR A 424 -5.09 7.90 -12.87
C THR A 424 -3.62 7.51 -12.99
N LEU A 425 -3.06 6.86 -11.96
CA LEU A 425 -1.66 6.41 -11.95
C LEU A 425 -1.39 5.41 -13.08
N GLU A 426 -2.28 4.42 -13.24
CA GLU A 426 -2.20 3.41 -14.29
C GLU A 426 -2.24 4.05 -15.68
N TYR A 427 -3.12 5.03 -15.89
CA TYR A 427 -3.17 5.80 -17.13
C TYR A 427 -1.86 6.57 -17.39
N LEU A 428 -1.32 7.29 -16.40
CA LEU A 428 -0.09 8.07 -16.57
C LEU A 428 1.14 7.19 -16.84
N GLN A 429 1.19 5.98 -16.26
CA GLN A 429 2.23 5.00 -16.56
C GLN A 429 2.16 4.57 -18.03
N GLY A 430 0.97 4.29 -18.55
CA GLY A 430 0.78 3.98 -19.98
C GLY A 430 1.19 5.13 -20.90
N VAL A 431 0.89 6.39 -20.53
CA VAL A 431 1.34 7.58 -21.28
C VAL A 431 2.87 7.70 -21.27
N LEU A 432 3.51 7.44 -20.13
CA LEU A 432 4.96 7.48 -20.02
C LEU A 432 5.61 6.42 -20.92
N GLU A 433 5.11 5.18 -20.89
CA GLU A 433 5.60 4.10 -21.75
C GLU A 433 5.40 4.42 -23.24
N TRP A 434 4.23 4.98 -23.60
CA TRP A 434 3.95 5.39 -24.97
C TRP A 434 4.94 6.46 -25.47
N ARG A 435 5.22 7.50 -24.66
CA ARG A 435 6.21 8.53 -25.01
C ARG A 435 7.62 7.98 -25.14
N LEU A 436 8.00 7.01 -24.28
CA LEU A 436 9.31 6.38 -24.34
C LEU A 436 9.47 5.58 -25.63
N ARG A 437 8.48 4.76 -25.97
CA ARG A 437 8.46 3.95 -27.21
C ARG A 437 8.45 4.79 -28.48
N GLU A 438 7.71 5.90 -28.48
CA GLU A 438 7.70 6.82 -29.62
C GLU A 438 9.04 7.55 -29.76
N GLY A 439 9.63 7.98 -28.64
CA GLY A 439 10.95 8.58 -28.60
C GLY A 439 12.04 7.64 -29.14
N GLU A 440 12.00 6.35 -28.76
CA GLU A 440 12.90 5.32 -29.31
C GLU A 440 12.76 5.20 -30.83
N ARG A 441 11.52 5.19 -31.36
CA ARG A 441 11.27 5.11 -32.81
C ARG A 441 11.82 6.33 -33.55
N VAL A 442 11.60 7.52 -33.01
CA VAL A 442 12.10 8.77 -33.61
C VAL A 442 13.63 8.80 -33.58
N MET A 443 14.26 8.43 -32.46
CA MET A 443 15.72 8.40 -32.33
C MET A 443 16.38 7.36 -33.24
N ALA A 444 15.75 6.18 -33.41
CA ALA A 444 16.20 5.17 -34.36
C ALA A 444 16.17 5.69 -35.81
N GLY A 445 15.15 6.47 -36.18
CA GLY A 445 15.04 7.10 -37.50
C GLY A 445 16.07 8.22 -37.74
N VAL A 446 16.39 9.00 -36.71
CA VAL A 446 17.36 10.11 -36.80
C VAL A 446 18.79 9.59 -36.95
N SER A 447 19.16 8.49 -36.30
CA SER A 447 20.52 7.92 -36.41
C SER A 447 20.82 7.29 -37.78
N GLY A 448 19.80 6.98 -38.59
CA GLY A 448 19.94 6.40 -39.92
C GLY A 448 20.10 7.41 -41.07
N GLY A 449 19.82 8.69 -40.84
CA GLY A 449 19.74 9.71 -41.90
C GLY A 449 21.06 10.43 -42.23
N CYS A 450 22.13 10.25 -41.45
CA CYS A 450 23.40 10.95 -41.66
C CYS A 450 24.32 10.23 -42.65
N ARG A 451 23.86 9.96 -43.89
CA ARG A 451 24.72 9.39 -44.95
C ARG A 451 24.59 9.99 -46.36
N CYS A 452 23.92 11.14 -46.56
CA CYS A 452 23.66 11.62 -47.93
C CYS A 452 23.94 13.12 -48.21
N TRP A 453 24.93 13.76 -47.57
CA TRP A 453 25.44 15.08 -48.02
C TRP A 453 26.98 15.12 -48.11
N ALA A 454 27.61 13.98 -48.40
CA ALA A 454 29.00 13.93 -48.86
C ALA A 454 29.07 13.91 -50.40
N GLY A 455 28.20 14.68 -51.05
CA GLY A 455 28.17 14.85 -52.49
C GLY A 455 28.14 16.33 -52.85
N GLY A 456 29.33 16.89 -53.14
CA GLY A 456 29.41 18.04 -54.04
C GLY A 456 29.73 19.40 -53.45
N TRP A 457 30.83 19.55 -52.72
CA TRP A 457 31.66 20.79 -52.77
C TRP A 457 33.14 20.40 -52.81
N GLY A 458 33.52 19.69 -53.88
CA GLY A 458 34.90 19.64 -54.35
C GLY A 458 35.24 20.96 -55.02
N GLY A 459 35.41 22.01 -54.21
CA GLY A 459 35.85 23.33 -54.62
C GLY A 459 37.16 23.66 -53.90
N LEU A 460 38.26 23.32 -54.56
CA LEU A 460 39.54 24.04 -54.59
C LEU A 460 39.88 24.87 -53.33
N LEU A 461 40.73 24.34 -52.45
CA LEU A 461 41.58 25.22 -51.64
C LEU A 461 42.95 24.60 -51.40
N MET A 462 43.94 25.42 -51.74
CA MET A 462 45.38 25.23 -51.71
C MET A 462 45.94 24.60 -50.44
N GLU A 463 46.97 23.79 -50.65
CA GLU A 463 48.06 23.55 -49.71
C GLU A 463 48.60 24.88 -49.17
N ARG A 464 48.59 25.02 -47.84
CA ARG A 464 49.53 25.88 -47.15
C ARG A 464 50.07 25.16 -45.93
N GLU A 465 51.37 24.94 -45.97
CA GLU A 465 52.21 24.35 -44.94
C GLU A 465 52.16 25.15 -43.64
N GLY A 466 52.45 24.43 -42.55
CA GLY A 466 52.98 25.00 -41.32
C GLY A 466 51.94 25.31 -40.26
N GLU A 467 51.81 24.43 -39.26
CA GLU A 467 52.48 24.68 -37.98
C GLU A 467 52.26 23.51 -37.00
N ARG A 468 53.40 23.11 -36.46
CA ARG A 468 53.62 22.02 -35.52
C ARG A 468 53.37 22.57 -34.11
N TRP A 469 52.29 22.16 -33.47
CA TRP A 469 52.14 22.27 -32.01
C TRP A 469 51.85 20.91 -31.38
N GLY A 470 52.56 20.66 -30.28
CA GLY A 470 52.95 19.34 -29.82
C GLY A 470 51.87 18.52 -29.14
N LEU A 471 51.99 17.20 -29.35
CA LEU A 471 51.35 16.17 -28.55
C LEU A 471 52.00 16.10 -27.17
N GLY A 472 51.37 16.77 -26.20
CA GLY A 472 51.54 16.46 -24.78
C GLY A 472 50.92 15.10 -24.48
N ARG A 473 51.77 14.10 -24.19
CA ARG A 473 51.36 12.83 -23.60
C ARG A 473 50.84 13.08 -22.18
N GLY A 474 49.52 13.10 -22.02
CA GLY A 474 48.86 13.05 -20.73
C GLY A 474 48.75 11.59 -20.26
N GLU A 475 49.64 11.23 -19.35
CA GLU A 475 49.65 10.01 -18.57
C GLU A 475 48.47 10.05 -17.57
N TRP A 476 47.51 9.13 -17.70
CA TRP A 476 46.40 9.00 -16.76
C TRP A 476 46.83 8.08 -15.62
N VAL A 477 47.31 8.68 -14.53
CA VAL A 477 47.39 8.01 -13.23
C VAL A 477 45.97 7.95 -12.65
N MET A 478 45.43 6.74 -12.54
CA MET A 478 44.23 6.50 -11.74
C MET A 478 44.63 6.56 -10.26
N ASP A 479 44.25 7.66 -9.60
CA ASP A 479 44.25 7.72 -8.15
C ASP A 479 42.81 7.57 -7.65
N GLY A 480 42.62 6.60 -6.76
CA GLY A 480 41.32 6.23 -6.22
C GLY A 480 40.83 7.29 -5.25
N ARG A 481 39.71 7.94 -5.58
CA ARG A 481 38.76 8.49 -4.61
C ARG A 481 37.45 8.85 -5.28
N GLU A 482 36.40 8.67 -4.48
CA GLU A 482 34.97 8.81 -4.74
C GLU A 482 34.58 10.05 -5.56
N GLY A 483 33.65 9.87 -6.50
CA GLY A 483 33.06 10.97 -7.26
C GLY A 483 31.82 10.51 -8.04
N MET A 484 30.66 10.62 -7.41
CA MET A 484 29.35 10.55 -8.08
C MET A 484 29.31 11.52 -9.26
N ILE A 485 29.17 11.01 -10.48
CA ILE A 485 28.84 11.81 -11.66
C ILE A 485 27.35 12.14 -11.60
N VAL A 486 27.04 13.35 -11.12
CA VAL A 486 25.74 13.98 -11.36
C VAL A 486 25.77 14.52 -12.79
N MET A 487 25.11 13.81 -13.71
CA MET A 487 24.88 14.29 -15.07
C MET A 487 23.80 15.39 -15.03
N GLU A 488 24.25 16.65 -14.96
CA GLU A 488 23.40 17.83 -15.09
C GLU A 488 23.03 18.02 -16.57
N ILE A 489 21.83 17.58 -16.96
CA ILE A 489 21.27 17.83 -18.30
C ILE A 489 20.85 19.31 -18.36
N ARG A 490 21.73 20.17 -18.85
CA ARG A 490 21.37 21.54 -19.26
C ARG A 490 20.65 21.49 -20.60
N ILE A 491 19.31 21.41 -20.55
CA ILE A 491 18.46 21.62 -21.73
C ILE A 491 18.58 23.08 -22.15
N TRP A 492 19.21 23.31 -23.31
CA TRP A 492 19.15 24.58 -24.02
C TRP A 492 17.70 24.90 -24.38
N ARG A 493 17.22 26.03 -23.86
CA ARG A 493 15.89 26.59 -24.11
C ARG A 493 15.90 27.27 -25.48
N LEU A 494 15.70 26.51 -26.56
CA LEU A 494 15.50 27.09 -27.89
C LEU A 494 14.06 27.61 -28.02
N ARG A 495 13.95 28.94 -28.02
CA ARG A 495 12.72 29.71 -28.20
C ARG A 495 12.33 29.70 -29.68
N MET A 496 11.63 28.67 -30.16
CA MET A 496 10.99 28.72 -31.47
C MET A 496 9.64 29.43 -31.40
N ARG A 497 9.63 30.61 -31.99
CA ARG A 497 8.48 31.47 -32.26
C ARG A 497 7.76 30.92 -33.50
N TRP A 498 6.66 30.20 -33.31
CA TRP A 498 5.75 29.89 -34.42
C TRP A 498 4.75 31.04 -34.58
N ARG A 499 4.85 31.73 -35.73
CA ARG A 499 3.87 32.70 -36.21
C ARG A 499 2.83 31.95 -37.05
N TRP A 500 1.59 32.34 -36.87
CA TRP A 500 0.42 31.93 -37.64
C TRP A 500 0.57 32.15 -39.15
N CYS A 501 0.05 31.21 -39.94
CA CYS A 501 -0.90 31.43 -41.04
C CYS A 501 -1.92 30.29 -41.02
#